data_AF-A0A8B6DBU0-F1
#
_entry.id   AF-A0A8B6DBU0-F1
#
_cell.length_a   1.000
_cell.length_b   1.000
_cell.length_c   1.000
_cell.angle_alpha   90.00
_cell.angle_beta   90.00
_cell.angle_gamma   90.00
#
_symmetry.space_group_name_H-M   'P 1'
#
loop_
_entity.id
_entity.type
_entity.pdbx_description
1 polymer ?
#
loop_
_entity_poly.entity_id
_entity_poly.type
_entity_poly.pdbx_seq_one_letter_code
_entity_poly.pdbx_strand_id
1 'polypeptide(L)'
;MVMALLLFVSLVEAMAVNGLNQQVQRNIGASAGGQALDLAFVMDCTGSMGSYIDTARKHIQAIVDEIVTSSNTTVRLALVEYRDHPPQDNTFVTKTYNFTDSVFMMKIWLNAARATGGGDGPEAVAEALFKATKLSWRPEATKITVLISDAPPHGLVPSQDSSFPGSPTDTIQ
;
A
#
# COMPACT_ATOMS: atom_id res chain seq x y z
N MET A 1 -11.01 12.43 9.02
CA MET A 1 -11.07 10.95 9.02
C MET A 1 -12.08 10.34 8.06
N VAL A 2 -13.29 10.89 7.88
CA VAL A 2 -14.31 10.31 6.98
C VAL A 2 -14.00 10.53 5.48
N MET A 3 -13.22 11.57 5.12
CA MET A 3 -12.98 11.94 3.71
C MET A 3 -12.01 11.04 2.92
N ALA A 4 -10.93 10.52 3.51
CA ALA A 4 -9.98 9.65 2.79
C ALA A 4 -10.60 8.27 2.47
N LEU A 5 -11.44 7.76 3.39
CA LEU A 5 -12.21 6.54 3.21
C LEU A 5 -13.31 6.70 2.15
N LEU A 6 -14.00 7.85 2.13
CA LEU A 6 -14.97 8.19 1.09
C LEU A 6 -14.33 8.35 -0.29
N LEU A 7 -13.13 8.92 -0.38
CA LEU A 7 -12.41 9.04 -1.65
C LEU A 7 -12.02 7.66 -2.20
N PHE A 8 -11.63 6.70 -1.35
CA PHE A 8 -11.28 5.36 -1.80
C PHE A 8 -12.50 4.52 -2.20
N VAL A 9 -13.61 4.60 -1.45
CA VAL A 9 -14.89 3.98 -1.84
C VAL A 9 -15.43 4.62 -3.13
N SER A 10 -15.39 5.95 -3.24
CA SER A 10 -15.79 6.65 -4.46
C SER A 10 -14.87 6.34 -5.63
N LEU A 11 -13.58 6.07 -5.39
CA LEU A 11 -12.64 5.65 -6.44
C LEU A 11 -12.93 4.22 -6.88
N VAL A 12 -13.24 3.30 -5.97
CA VAL A 12 -13.67 1.93 -6.30
C VAL A 12 -15.00 1.94 -7.06
N GLU A 13 -15.99 2.71 -6.62
CA GLU A 13 -17.25 2.90 -7.34
C GLU A 13 -17.04 3.59 -8.70
N ALA A 14 -16.20 4.62 -8.78
CA ALA A 14 -15.88 5.28 -10.05
C ALA A 14 -15.10 4.35 -10.99
N MET A 15 -14.24 3.48 -10.47
CA MET A 15 -13.57 2.42 -11.23
C MET A 15 -14.58 1.34 -11.68
N ALA A 16 -15.59 1.02 -10.88
CA ALA A 16 -16.66 0.10 -11.25
C ALA A 16 -17.59 0.70 -12.33
N VAL A 17 -17.97 1.97 -12.20
CA VAL A 17 -18.80 2.70 -13.18
C VAL A 17 -18.05 2.96 -14.48
N ASN A 18 -16.77 3.36 -14.40
CA ASN A 18 -15.91 3.47 -15.59
C ASN A 18 -15.62 2.09 -16.19
N GLY A 19 -15.54 1.05 -15.36
CA GLY A 19 -15.43 -0.34 -15.79
C GLY A 19 -16.64 -0.80 -16.61
N LEU A 20 -17.86 -0.43 -16.20
CA LEU A 20 -19.09 -0.71 -16.94
C LEU A 20 -19.16 0.08 -18.26
N ASN A 21 -18.81 1.37 -18.23
CA ASN A 21 -18.78 2.20 -19.43
C ASN A 21 -17.69 1.74 -20.41
N GLN A 22 -16.54 1.30 -19.91
CA GLN A 22 -15.51 0.67 -20.73
C GLN A 22 -15.92 -0.72 -21.23
N GLN A 23 -16.72 -1.50 -20.50
CA GLN A 23 -17.31 -2.76 -20.99
C GLN A 23 -18.29 -2.52 -22.13
N VAL A 24 -19.16 -1.51 -22.02
CA VAL A 24 -20.07 -1.11 -23.10
C VAL A 24 -19.31 -0.65 -24.35
N GLN A 25 -18.17 0.04 -24.17
CA GLN A 25 -17.29 0.46 -25.27
C GLN A 25 -16.41 -0.69 -25.83
N ARG A 26 -15.93 -1.62 -24.98
CA ARG A 26 -15.13 -2.81 -25.36
C ARG A 26 -15.94 -3.87 -26.09
N ASN A 27 -17.24 -4.03 -25.77
CA ASN A 27 -18.12 -4.93 -26.51
C ASN A 27 -18.34 -4.48 -27.96
N ILE A 28 -17.97 -3.24 -28.30
CA ILE A 28 -18.01 -2.68 -29.66
C ILE A 28 -16.62 -2.74 -30.34
N GLY A 29 -15.53 -3.00 -29.61
CA GLY A 29 -14.20 -3.12 -30.21
C GLY A 29 -13.10 -3.65 -29.28
N ALA A 30 -12.43 -4.69 -29.76
CA ALA A 30 -11.06 -5.13 -29.42
C ALA A 30 -10.82 -6.17 -28.31
N SER A 31 -10.53 -7.38 -28.79
CA SER A 31 -9.34 -8.20 -28.53
C SER A 31 -9.23 -9.00 -27.22
N ALA A 32 -9.12 -10.32 -27.42
CA ALA A 32 -8.97 -11.37 -26.42
C ALA A 32 -7.56 -11.43 -25.79
N GLY A 33 -7.21 -10.45 -24.97
CA GLY A 33 -6.08 -10.51 -24.03
C GLY A 33 -6.57 -10.18 -22.62
N GLY A 34 -6.49 -11.14 -21.69
CA GLY A 34 -6.88 -10.90 -20.30
C GLY A 34 -6.09 -9.73 -19.69
N GLN A 35 -6.74 -8.92 -18.85
CA GLN A 35 -6.08 -7.80 -18.18
C GLN A 35 -5.17 -8.34 -17.06
N ALA A 36 -4.00 -7.75 -16.87
CA ALA A 36 -3.08 -8.09 -15.78
C ALA A 36 -3.02 -6.91 -14.79
N LEU A 37 -3.24 -7.19 -13.51
CA LEU A 37 -3.16 -6.21 -12.41
C LEU A 37 -2.16 -6.69 -11.36
N ASP A 38 -1.22 -5.83 -11.02
CA ASP A 38 -0.37 -5.98 -9.86
C ASP A 38 -0.73 -4.89 -8.84
N LEU A 39 -1.08 -5.30 -7.63
CA LEU A 39 -1.49 -4.41 -6.55
C LEU A 39 -0.54 -4.59 -5.35
N ALA A 40 0.22 -3.55 -5.02
CA ALA A 40 1.12 -3.54 -3.88
C ALA A 40 0.56 -2.64 -2.77
N PHE A 41 0.44 -3.17 -1.56
CA PHE A 41 0.09 -2.39 -0.38
C PHE A 41 1.36 -1.96 0.34
N VAL A 42 1.48 -0.68 0.66
CA VAL A 42 2.56 -0.13 1.48
C VAL A 42 1.92 0.33 2.78
N MET A 43 2.19 -0.36 3.87
CA MET A 43 1.43 -0.27 5.11
C MET A 43 2.29 0.16 6.28
N ASP A 44 1.89 1.26 6.88
CA ASP A 44 2.39 1.75 8.14
C ASP A 44 1.98 0.79 9.27
N CYS A 45 2.98 0.34 10.05
CA CYS A 45 2.84 -0.61 11.14
C CYS A 45 3.29 -0.03 12.48
N THR A 46 3.25 1.30 12.65
CA THR A 46 3.57 1.95 13.92
C THR A 46 2.39 1.95 14.89
N GLY A 47 2.61 2.39 16.13
CA GLY A 47 1.61 2.29 17.20
C GLY A 47 0.29 3.01 16.91
N SER A 48 0.33 4.16 16.23
CA SER A 48 -0.86 4.96 15.85
C SER A 48 -1.81 4.17 14.94
N MET A 49 -1.26 3.27 14.13
CA MET A 49 -1.98 2.49 13.13
C MET A 49 -2.83 1.35 13.72
N GLY A 50 -2.85 1.13 15.05
CA GLY A 50 -3.52 -0.01 15.69
C GLY A 50 -4.96 -0.25 15.24
N SER A 51 -5.81 0.78 15.26
CA SER A 51 -7.21 0.68 14.82
C SER A 51 -7.37 0.63 13.28
N TYR A 52 -6.38 1.15 12.56
CA TYR A 52 -6.38 1.23 11.11
C TYR A 52 -5.95 -0.07 10.46
N ILE A 53 -5.02 -0.83 11.04
CA ILE A 53 -4.59 -2.13 10.51
C ILE A 53 -5.77 -3.12 10.49
N ASP A 54 -6.60 -3.15 11.53
CA ASP A 54 -7.79 -4.01 11.57
C ASP A 54 -8.82 -3.64 10.50
N THR A 55 -8.92 -2.35 10.19
CA THR A 55 -9.80 -1.82 9.15
C THR A 55 -9.21 -2.12 7.76
N ALA A 56 -7.91 -1.89 7.57
CA ALA A 56 -7.18 -2.19 6.33
C ALA A 56 -7.28 -3.67 5.96
N ARG A 57 -7.16 -4.58 6.95
CA ARG A 57 -7.39 -6.03 6.75
C ARG A 57 -8.74 -6.33 6.11
N LYS A 58 -9.81 -5.76 6.68
CA LYS A 58 -11.19 -5.98 6.19
C LYS A 58 -11.38 -5.42 4.78
N HIS A 59 -10.80 -4.26 4.48
CA HIS A 59 -10.94 -3.65 3.16
C HIS A 59 -10.11 -4.33 2.08
N ILE A 60 -8.87 -4.73 2.38
CA ILE A 60 -8.05 -5.49 1.44
C ILE A 60 -8.74 -6.82 1.12
N GLN A 61 -9.36 -7.45 2.11
CA GLN A 61 -10.18 -8.64 1.89
C GLN A 61 -11.31 -8.39 0.88
N ALA A 62 -12.09 -7.31 1.07
CA ALA A 62 -13.19 -6.96 0.18
C ALA A 62 -12.72 -6.65 -1.25
N ILE A 63 -11.63 -5.88 -1.40
CA ILE A 63 -11.03 -5.55 -2.70
C ILE A 63 -10.64 -6.83 -3.44
N VAL A 64 -10.01 -7.77 -2.74
CA VAL A 64 -9.55 -9.02 -3.34
C VAL A 64 -10.73 -9.89 -3.77
N ASP A 65 -11.77 -10.02 -2.93
CA ASP A 65 -12.96 -10.80 -3.25
C ASP A 65 -13.73 -10.20 -4.45
N GLU A 66 -13.81 -8.87 -4.54
CA GLU A 66 -14.43 -8.16 -5.67
C GLU A 66 -13.65 -8.36 -6.98
N ILE A 67 -12.33 -8.18 -6.93
CA ILE A 67 -11.46 -8.30 -8.10
C ILE A 67 -11.45 -9.72 -8.67
N VAL A 68 -11.40 -10.75 -7.81
CA VAL A 68 -11.41 -12.16 -8.21
C VAL A 68 -12.71 -12.55 -8.92
N THR A 69 -13.81 -11.86 -8.63
CA THR A 69 -15.11 -12.11 -9.27
C THR A 69 -15.15 -11.58 -10.72
N SER A 70 -14.21 -10.71 -11.12
CA SER A 70 -14.12 -10.21 -12.50
C SER A 70 -13.41 -11.20 -13.43
N SER A 71 -14.15 -11.80 -14.36
CA SER A 71 -13.75 -12.99 -15.14
C SER A 71 -12.63 -12.81 -16.18
N ASN A 72 -11.97 -11.64 -16.24
CA ASN A 72 -10.97 -11.34 -17.27
C ASN A 72 -9.72 -10.63 -16.76
N THR A 73 -9.43 -10.69 -15.45
CA THR A 73 -8.26 -10.03 -14.84
C THR A 73 -7.41 -10.98 -14.01
N THR A 74 -6.11 -11.11 -14.31
CA THR A 74 -5.14 -11.84 -13.48
C THR A 74 -4.49 -10.92 -12.47
N VAL A 75 -4.67 -11.21 -11.18
CA VAL A 75 -4.27 -10.30 -10.10
C VAL A 75 -3.19 -10.91 -9.24
N ARG A 76 -2.17 -10.11 -8.94
CA ARG A 76 -1.15 -10.43 -7.93
C ARG A 76 -1.11 -9.34 -6.87
N LEU A 77 -0.87 -9.76 -5.65
CA LEU A 77 -0.87 -8.92 -4.46
C LEU A 77 0.52 -8.93 -3.83
N ALA A 78 1.00 -7.78 -3.39
CA ALA A 78 2.24 -7.64 -2.62
C ALA A 78 2.01 -6.77 -1.39
N LEU A 79 2.88 -6.90 -0.39
CA LEU A 79 2.84 -6.11 0.84
C LEU A 79 4.23 -5.61 1.18
N VAL A 80 4.35 -4.32 1.47
CA VAL A 80 5.52 -3.71 2.10
C VAL A 80 5.04 -3.13 3.42
N GLU A 81 5.43 -3.75 4.52
CA GLU A 81 5.24 -3.17 5.85
C GLU A 81 6.40 -2.22 6.14
N TYR A 82 6.12 -1.11 6.81
CA TYR A 82 7.17 -0.24 7.32
C TYR A 82 6.83 0.32 8.68
N ARG A 83 7.85 0.81 9.36
CA ARG A 83 7.76 1.54 10.62
C ARG A 83 8.69 2.73 10.57
N ASP A 84 9.42 2.95 11.64
CA ASP A 84 10.35 4.03 11.77
C ASP A 84 11.80 3.55 11.69
N HIS A 85 12.70 4.52 11.57
CA HIS A 85 14.13 4.28 11.66
C HIS A 85 14.61 4.27 13.11
N PRO A 86 15.75 3.62 13.39
CA PRO A 86 16.48 3.86 14.63
C PRO A 86 16.83 5.36 14.75
N PRO A 87 16.81 5.94 15.97
CA PRO A 87 16.63 5.26 17.26
C PRO A 87 15.19 4.95 17.65
N GLN A 88 14.19 5.43 16.91
CA GLN A 88 12.78 5.40 17.32
C GLN A 88 12.21 3.98 17.29
N ASP A 89 12.51 3.23 16.23
CA ASP A 89 12.21 1.81 16.16
C ASP A 89 13.47 1.00 15.80
N ASN A 90 13.76 -0.02 16.62
CA ASN A 90 14.92 -0.90 16.45
C ASN A 90 14.54 -2.32 15.98
N THR A 91 13.28 -2.55 15.60
CA THR A 91 12.76 -3.85 15.19
C THR A 91 12.94 -4.09 13.69
N PHE A 92 12.38 -3.22 12.85
CA PHE A 92 12.58 -3.19 11.41
C PHE A 92 12.09 -1.86 10.83
N VAL A 93 12.79 -1.37 9.80
CA VAL A 93 12.32 -0.20 9.04
C VAL A 93 11.34 -0.65 7.96
N THR A 94 11.67 -1.69 7.21
CA THR A 94 10.81 -2.25 6.15
C THR A 94 10.81 -3.79 6.17
N LYS A 95 9.67 -4.40 5.85
CA LYS A 95 9.51 -5.83 5.54
C LYS A 95 8.76 -5.98 4.23
N THR A 96 9.32 -6.74 3.30
CA THR A 96 8.79 -6.89 1.95
C THR A 96 8.31 -8.30 1.69
N TYR A 97 7.06 -8.41 1.25
CA TYR A 97 6.43 -9.62 0.74
C TYR A 97 6.14 -9.42 -0.74
N ASN A 98 6.81 -10.20 -1.57
CA ASN A 98 6.72 -10.05 -3.03
C ASN A 98 5.38 -10.53 -3.58
N PHE A 99 5.13 -10.31 -4.87
CA PHE A 99 3.87 -10.65 -5.51
C PHE A 99 3.49 -12.13 -5.35
N THR A 100 2.24 -12.35 -4.94
CA THR A 100 1.57 -13.65 -4.91
C THR A 100 0.21 -13.55 -5.58
N ASP A 101 -0.22 -14.60 -6.26
CA ASP A 101 -1.60 -14.79 -6.73
C ASP A 101 -2.50 -15.40 -5.64
N SER A 102 -1.91 -15.84 -4.51
CA SER A 102 -2.63 -16.45 -3.41
C SER A 102 -3.17 -15.39 -2.46
N VAL A 103 -4.49 -15.17 -2.56
CA VAL A 103 -5.25 -14.38 -1.59
C VAL A 103 -5.01 -14.87 -0.17
N PHE A 104 -4.91 -16.18 0.03
CA PHE A 104 -4.64 -16.78 1.34
C PHE A 104 -3.29 -16.34 1.91
N MET A 105 -2.23 -16.29 1.08
CA MET A 105 -0.92 -15.81 1.52
C MET A 105 -0.95 -14.33 1.91
N MET A 106 -1.65 -13.49 1.14
CA MET A 106 -1.84 -12.08 1.49
C MET A 106 -2.54 -11.93 2.85
N LYS A 107 -3.57 -12.74 3.13
CA LYS A 107 -4.23 -12.76 4.44
C LYS A 107 -3.27 -13.14 5.57
N ILE A 108 -2.40 -14.11 5.36
CA ILE A 108 -1.39 -14.49 6.36
C ILE A 108 -0.49 -13.31 6.68
N TRP A 109 0.02 -12.60 5.68
CA TRP A 109 0.90 -11.45 5.90
C TRP A 109 0.17 -10.34 6.65
N LEU A 110 -1.02 -9.95 6.21
CA LEU A 110 -1.83 -8.94 6.88
C LEU A 110 -2.19 -9.31 8.33
N ASN A 111 -2.48 -10.59 8.59
CA ASN A 111 -2.77 -11.08 9.93
C ASN A 111 -1.52 -11.18 10.83
N ALA A 112 -0.31 -11.17 10.24
CA ALA A 112 0.94 -11.12 10.97
C ALA A 112 1.36 -9.69 11.32
N ALA A 113 0.93 -8.68 10.55
CA ALA A 113 1.24 -7.26 10.80
C ALA A 113 0.82 -6.82 12.21
N ARG A 114 1.65 -6.02 12.89
CA ARG A 114 1.37 -5.51 14.24
C ARG A 114 1.75 -4.04 14.31
N ALA A 115 0.79 -3.21 14.71
CA ALA A 115 0.98 -1.80 15.04
C ALA A 115 1.77 -1.68 16.35
N THR A 116 3.04 -1.32 16.27
CA THR A 116 3.88 -0.98 17.43
C THR A 116 5.15 -0.29 16.95
N GLY A 117 5.89 0.36 17.85
CA GLY A 117 7.01 1.21 17.48
C GLY A 117 6.57 2.57 16.95
N GLY A 118 7.46 3.23 16.21
CA GLY A 118 7.41 4.68 15.98
C GLY A 118 8.12 5.45 17.09
N GLY A 119 7.99 6.77 17.12
CA GLY A 119 8.45 7.57 18.26
C GLY A 119 8.42 9.05 18.01
N ASP A 120 9.01 9.48 16.89
CA ASP A 120 8.76 10.81 16.36
C ASP A 120 7.52 10.81 15.46
N GLY A 121 6.98 11.99 15.19
CA GLY A 121 5.74 12.11 14.41
C GLY A 121 5.87 11.58 12.96
N PRO A 122 7.00 11.79 12.27
CA PRO A 122 7.22 11.24 10.92
C PRO A 122 7.61 9.75 10.93
N GLU A 123 7.44 9.07 9.78
CA GLU A 123 7.71 7.62 9.66
C GLU A 123 8.50 7.29 8.37
N ALA A 124 8.98 6.05 8.21
CA ALA A 124 9.84 5.62 7.10
C ALA A 124 9.12 5.41 5.74
N VAL A 125 8.13 6.25 5.43
CA VAL A 125 7.28 6.16 4.23
C VAL A 125 8.11 6.14 2.94
N ALA A 126 9.13 7.00 2.85
CA ALA A 126 9.97 7.13 1.66
C ALA A 126 10.79 5.85 1.39
N GLU A 127 11.33 5.22 2.44
CA GLU A 127 12.03 3.95 2.31
C GLU A 127 11.06 2.85 1.84
N ALA A 128 9.86 2.81 2.42
CA ALA A 128 8.84 1.83 2.06
C ALA A 128 8.42 1.93 0.59
N LEU A 129 8.17 3.14 0.09
CA LEU A 129 7.88 3.39 -1.32
C LEU A 129 9.05 3.00 -2.22
N PHE A 130 10.29 3.29 -1.81
CA PHE A 130 11.47 2.84 -2.54
C PHE A 130 11.54 1.31 -2.62
N LYS A 131 11.28 0.58 -1.52
CA LYS A 131 11.20 -0.88 -1.54
C LYS A 131 10.08 -1.39 -2.46
N ALA A 132 8.93 -0.72 -2.49
CA ALA A 132 7.83 -1.08 -3.39
C ALA A 132 8.25 -1.01 -4.88
N THR A 133 9.12 -0.07 -5.26
CA THR A 133 9.67 -0.02 -6.62
C THR A 133 10.53 -1.24 -7.00
N LYS A 134 11.00 -2.01 -6.02
CA LYS A 134 11.86 -3.19 -6.21
C LYS A 134 11.10 -4.52 -6.24
N LEU A 135 9.77 -4.49 -6.10
CA LEU A 135 8.92 -5.68 -6.24
C LEU A 135 8.97 -6.25 -7.66
N SER A 136 8.59 -7.53 -7.84
CA SER A 136 8.64 -8.23 -9.14
C SER A 136 7.46 -7.89 -10.06
N TRP A 137 7.27 -6.61 -10.33
CA TRP A 137 6.21 -6.08 -11.20
C TRP A 137 6.25 -6.73 -12.60
N ARG A 138 5.09 -7.17 -13.09
CA ARG A 138 4.91 -7.63 -14.48
C ARG A 138 5.00 -6.45 -15.44
N PRO A 139 5.85 -6.48 -16.48
CA PRO A 139 5.94 -5.39 -17.46
C PRO A 139 4.59 -5.00 -18.06
N GLU A 140 3.78 -5.99 -18.40
CA GLU A 140 2.47 -5.90 -19.05
C GLU A 140 1.30 -5.59 -18.10
N ALA A 141 1.51 -5.68 -16.78
CA ALA A 141 0.45 -5.40 -15.81
C ALA A 141 0.23 -3.90 -15.62
N THR A 142 -1.02 -3.53 -15.35
CA THR A 142 -1.34 -2.29 -14.65
C THR A 142 -0.76 -2.39 -13.24
N LYS A 143 -0.01 -1.37 -12.80
CA LYS A 143 0.75 -1.38 -11.55
C LYS A 143 0.15 -0.33 -10.62
N ILE A 144 -0.35 -0.77 -9.46
CA ILE A 144 -0.96 0.12 -8.48
C ILE A 144 -0.27 -0.09 -7.14
N THR A 145 0.18 1.01 -6.53
CA THR A 145 0.66 1.03 -5.15
C THR A 145 -0.35 1.79 -4.29
N VAL A 146 -0.81 1.15 -3.22
CA VAL A 146 -1.72 1.74 -2.24
C VAL A 146 -0.94 1.99 -0.96
N LEU A 147 -0.70 3.27 -0.64
CA LEU A 147 -0.10 3.69 0.62
C LEU A 147 -1.17 3.83 1.70
N ILE A 148 -0.93 3.20 2.84
CA ILE A 148 -1.80 3.22 4.03
C ILE A 148 -0.94 3.75 5.19
N SER A 149 -1.21 4.97 5.64
CA SER A 149 -0.46 5.66 6.70
C SER A 149 -1.29 6.78 7.34
N ASP A 150 -0.95 7.16 8.56
CA ASP A 150 -1.48 8.33 9.25
C ASP A 150 -0.41 9.39 9.61
N ALA A 151 0.84 9.16 9.21
CA ALA A 151 1.99 10.01 9.48
C ALA A 151 2.70 10.52 8.21
N PRO A 152 3.35 11.70 8.24
CA PRO A 152 4.17 12.18 7.13
C PRO A 152 5.48 11.37 7.00
N PRO A 153 6.12 11.36 5.82
CA PRO A 153 7.50 10.87 5.71
C PRO A 153 8.48 11.74 6.51
N HIS A 154 9.54 11.11 7.00
CA HIS A 154 10.78 11.80 7.34
C HIS A 154 11.24 12.71 6.19
N GLY A 155 11.81 13.85 6.55
CA GLY A 155 12.46 14.81 5.65
C GLY A 155 11.56 15.83 4.98
N LEU A 156 10.26 15.83 5.26
CA LEU A 156 9.31 16.78 4.66
C LEU A 156 8.73 17.83 5.63
N VAL A 157 8.82 17.62 6.94
CA VAL A 157 8.33 18.60 7.92
C VAL A 157 9.48 19.43 8.49
N PRO A 158 9.35 20.74 8.82
CA PRO A 158 10.49 21.57 9.23
C PRO A 158 10.96 21.41 10.69
N SER A 159 10.56 20.36 11.38
CA SER A 159 10.85 20.15 12.82
C SER A 159 12.17 19.39 13.04
N GLN A 160 12.75 19.50 14.23
CA GLN A 160 14.06 18.89 14.55
C GLN A 160 14.05 17.35 14.49
N ASP A 161 12.86 16.74 14.56
CA ASP A 161 12.55 15.31 14.57
C ASP A 161 12.21 14.74 13.18
N SER A 162 12.50 15.50 12.12
CA SER A 162 12.14 15.13 10.75
C SER A 162 13.33 14.95 9.82
N SER A 163 14.55 14.96 10.36
CA SER A 163 15.73 14.76 9.52
C SER A 163 15.66 13.37 8.88
N PHE A 164 15.97 13.27 7.59
CA PHE A 164 16.15 11.95 6.98
C PHE A 164 17.24 11.19 7.75
N PRO A 165 17.07 9.89 8.02
CA PRO A 165 18.08 9.09 8.71
C PRO A 165 19.38 9.09 7.89
N GLY A 166 20.47 9.57 8.50
CA GLY A 166 21.77 9.74 7.82
C GLY A 166 21.92 11.03 7.00
N SER A 167 20.99 11.98 7.12
CA SER A 167 21.15 13.35 6.61
C SER A 167 22.26 14.07 7.39
N PRO A 168 23.12 14.88 6.74
CA PRO A 168 24.16 15.69 7.41
C PRO A 168 23.64 16.73 8.42
N THR A 169 22.32 16.83 8.63
CA THR A 169 21.70 17.80 9.54
C THR A 169 21.92 17.50 11.03
N ASP A 170 22.49 16.34 11.38
CA ASP A 170 22.90 16.02 12.77
C ASP A 170 24.17 16.74 13.25
N THR A 171 24.79 17.63 12.45
CA THR A 171 26.09 18.26 12.81
C THR A 171 26.13 19.78 12.74
N ILE A 172 25.00 20.48 12.71
CA ILE A 172 25.03 21.96 12.83
C ILE A 172 24.13 22.39 13.99
N GLN A 173 24.71 22.36 15.19
CA GLN A 173 24.42 23.32 16.26
C GLN A 173 25.56 24.33 16.36
#